data_AF-T1KP69-F1
#
_entry.id   AF-T1KP69-F1
#
_cell.length_a   1.000
_cell.length_b   1.000
_cell.length_c   1.000
_cell.angle_alpha   90.00
_cell.angle_beta   90.00
_cell.angle_gamma   90.00
#
_symmetry.space_group_name_H-M   'P 1'
#
loop_
_entity.id
_entity.type
_entity.pdbx_description
1 polymer ?
#
loop_
_entity_poly.entity_id
_entity_poly.type
_entity_poly.pdbx_seq_one_letter_code
_entity_poly.pdbx_strand_id
1 'polypeptide(L)'
;MRELVIEANNSCNDECLTKTYCISSDGSGVCSANNLVTAQFQVISVFGKYDSLQLTLQGYNVALDLLTYMPITGSSSYKDGVLSCTWTLNFNGNIWPKGADMIKDIEQSITLYHDSKKVIVAQDISQLPIYHAQYLKCCNKVHGNERFLLSFDKTEKQIRYRLYYWKYSDNDMTVTLTRKDGSKLQFECFLKQDVRGYISNGNEQIAVDQQITQSTVNNAEMCSWATPLVLGNSRISIDASTSDFDLQVFAGSIPVYNEQDVTLNN
;
A
#
# COMPACT_ATOMS: atom_id res chain seq x y z
N MET A 1 -14.90 -29.05 25.42
CA MET A 1 -15.29 -27.81 24.74
C MET A 1 -14.22 -27.55 23.69
N ARG A 2 -14.53 -27.75 22.41
CA ARG A 2 -13.55 -27.54 21.31
C ARG A 2 -13.68 -26.10 20.85
N GLU A 3 -12.57 -25.39 20.91
CA GLU A 3 -12.40 -24.02 20.41
C GLU A 3 -12.44 -24.07 18.88
N LEU A 4 -13.44 -23.41 18.29
CA LEU A 4 -13.57 -23.29 16.85
C LEU A 4 -12.80 -22.03 16.43
N VAL A 5 -11.57 -22.20 15.98
CA VAL A 5 -10.82 -21.11 15.34
C VAL A 5 -11.33 -21.01 13.91
N ILE A 6 -12.10 -19.97 13.62
CA ILE A 6 -12.49 -19.60 12.26
C ILE A 6 -11.44 -18.63 11.75
N GLU A 7 -10.51 -19.11 10.92
CA GLU A 7 -9.61 -18.23 10.20
C GLU A 7 -10.41 -17.40 9.18
N ALA A 8 -10.18 -16.08 9.20
CA ALA A 8 -10.80 -15.15 8.27
C ALA A 8 -10.36 -15.48 6.84
N ASN A 9 -11.34 -15.78 5.99
CA ASN A 9 -11.14 -16.08 4.58
C ASN A 9 -10.80 -14.77 3.86
N ASN A 10 -9.51 -14.41 3.81
CA ASN A 10 -9.05 -13.22 3.12
C ASN A 10 -8.99 -13.52 1.62
N SER A 11 -10.04 -13.16 0.87
CA SER A 11 -10.18 -13.38 -0.57
C SER A 11 -9.30 -12.44 -1.39
N CYS A 12 -8.04 -12.26 -0.99
CA CYS A 12 -7.06 -11.47 -1.72
C CYS A 12 -6.78 -12.15 -3.08
N ASN A 13 -6.88 -11.37 -4.16
CA ASN A 13 -6.39 -11.84 -5.46
C ASN A 13 -4.88 -11.55 -5.58
N ASP A 14 -4.06 -12.58 -5.48
CA ASP A 14 -2.59 -12.47 -5.63
C ASP A 14 -2.17 -11.90 -6.99
N GLU A 15 -3.00 -12.04 -8.03
CA GLU A 15 -2.74 -11.55 -9.38
C GLU A 15 -2.71 -10.01 -9.48
N CYS A 16 -3.24 -9.28 -8.50
CA CYS A 16 -3.18 -7.81 -8.52
C CYS A 16 -2.13 -7.24 -7.56
N LEU A 17 -1.62 -8.04 -6.62
CA LEU A 17 -0.41 -7.70 -5.84
C LEU A 17 0.87 -7.92 -6.64
N THR A 18 0.78 -8.79 -7.65
CA THR A 18 1.93 -9.30 -8.39
C THR A 18 1.70 -9.10 -9.88
N LYS A 19 2.71 -8.57 -10.59
CA LYS A 19 2.68 -8.48 -12.05
C LYS A 19 3.90 -9.13 -12.66
N THR A 20 3.68 -10.03 -13.61
CA THR A 20 4.75 -10.78 -14.28
C THR A 20 4.84 -10.40 -15.74
N TYR A 21 6.07 -10.22 -16.19
CA TYR A 21 6.42 -9.88 -17.56
C TYR A 21 7.46 -10.86 -18.07
N CYS A 22 7.48 -11.09 -19.38
CA CYS A 22 8.31 -12.13 -19.98
C CYS A 22 9.03 -11.64 -21.23
N ILE A 23 10.17 -12.24 -21.53
CA ILE A 23 10.76 -12.25 -22.87
C ILE A 23 10.76 -13.71 -23.31
N SER A 24 9.96 -14.06 -24.31
CA SER A 24 9.94 -15.40 -24.90
C SER A 24 11.06 -15.59 -25.93
N SER A 25 11.38 -16.84 -26.24
CA SER A 25 12.41 -17.21 -27.22
C SER A 25 12.14 -16.66 -28.63
N ASP A 26 10.86 -16.49 -29.00
CA ASP A 26 10.41 -15.83 -30.23
C ASP A 26 10.62 -14.30 -30.21
N GLY A 27 11.05 -13.74 -29.08
CA GLY A 27 11.23 -12.30 -28.88
C GLY A 27 9.97 -11.55 -28.44
N SER A 28 8.85 -12.24 -28.24
CA SER A 28 7.61 -11.64 -27.76
C SER A 28 7.67 -11.31 -26.27
N GLY A 29 6.83 -10.36 -25.85
CA GLY A 29 6.59 -10.03 -24.44
C GLY A 29 5.59 -10.96 -23.74
N VAL A 30 5.12 -12.01 -24.42
CA VAL A 30 4.08 -12.91 -23.93
C VAL A 30 4.72 -14.03 -23.13
N CYS A 31 4.21 -14.30 -21.94
CA CYS A 31 4.68 -15.40 -21.10
C CYS A 31 4.27 -16.75 -21.70
N SER A 32 5.24 -17.64 -21.86
CA SER A 32 5.06 -18.98 -22.43
C SER A 32 5.93 -20.02 -21.74
N ALA A 33 5.83 -21.30 -22.14
CA ALA A 33 6.74 -22.35 -21.68
C ALA A 33 8.20 -22.12 -22.14
N ASN A 34 8.42 -21.26 -23.14
CA ASN A 34 9.73 -21.00 -23.75
C ASN A 34 10.26 -19.60 -23.40
N ASN A 35 10.02 -19.15 -22.16
CA ASN A 35 10.57 -17.88 -21.66
C ASN A 35 12.09 -17.95 -21.60
N LEU A 36 12.75 -16.88 -22.04
CA LEU A 36 14.17 -16.62 -21.79
C LEU A 36 14.35 -15.93 -20.43
N VAL A 37 13.47 -14.97 -20.16
CA VAL A 37 13.49 -14.16 -18.93
C VAL A 37 12.07 -13.93 -18.45
N THR A 38 11.85 -13.96 -17.14
CA THR A 38 10.65 -13.43 -16.51
C THR A 38 11.01 -12.41 -15.44
N ALA A 39 10.29 -11.29 -15.39
CA ALA A 39 10.39 -10.30 -14.32
C ALA A 39 9.06 -10.21 -13.60
N GLN A 40 9.08 -10.37 -12.28
CA GLN A 40 7.92 -10.30 -11.42
C GLN A 40 8.07 -9.14 -10.45
N PHE A 41 7.04 -8.30 -10.37
CA PHE A 41 6.93 -7.17 -9.45
C PHE A 41 5.86 -7.49 -8.43
N GLN A 42 6.21 -7.53 -7.16
CA GLN A 42 5.30 -7.81 -6.06
C GLN A 42 5.37 -6.68 -5.03
N VAL A 43 4.21 -6.20 -4.56
CA VAL A 43 4.19 -5.24 -3.44
C VAL A 43 4.18 -5.98 -2.12
N ILE A 44 5.14 -5.64 -1.26
CA ILE A 44 5.20 -6.08 0.13
C ILE A 44 4.71 -4.92 0.99
N SER A 45 3.48 -5.01 1.48
CA SER A 45 2.90 -3.99 2.35
C SER A 45 3.09 -4.33 3.83
N VAL A 46 3.63 -3.38 4.59
CA VAL A 46 3.83 -3.52 6.03
C VAL A 46 3.19 -2.32 6.72
N PHE A 47 2.21 -2.59 7.59
CA PHE A 47 1.52 -1.53 8.34
C PHE A 47 2.52 -0.68 9.15
N GLY A 48 2.38 0.65 9.09
CA GLY A 48 3.28 1.58 9.79
C GLY A 48 4.66 1.72 9.16
N LYS A 49 4.90 1.18 7.96
CA LYS A 49 6.16 1.30 7.23
C LYS A 49 5.89 1.62 5.77
N TYR A 50 6.94 2.07 5.06
CA TYR A 50 6.86 2.15 3.61
C TYR A 50 6.65 0.77 3.02
N ASP A 51 5.72 0.68 2.07
CA ASP A 51 5.61 -0.50 1.24
C ASP A 51 6.89 -0.64 0.41
N SER A 52 7.24 -1.89 0.14
CA SER A 52 8.41 -2.21 -0.65
C SER A 52 7.97 -2.91 -1.93
N LEU A 53 8.70 -2.64 -3.01
CA LEU A 53 8.51 -3.32 -4.29
C LEU A 53 9.56 -4.43 -4.39
N GLN A 54 9.14 -5.68 -4.31
CA GLN A 54 9.99 -6.81 -4.61
C GLN A 54 10.04 -7.04 -6.12
N LEU A 55 11.24 -7.08 -6.67
CA LEU A 55 11.53 -7.47 -8.04
C LEU A 55 12.20 -8.83 -8.04
N THR A 56 11.61 -9.80 -8.71
CA THR A 56 12.21 -11.11 -8.97
C THR A 56 12.46 -11.27 -10.47
N LEU A 57 13.70 -11.47 -10.86
CA LEU A 57 14.13 -11.74 -12.22
C LEU A 57 14.56 -13.20 -12.33
N GLN A 58 14.01 -13.94 -13.27
CA GLN A 58 14.40 -15.32 -13.55
C GLN A 58 14.90 -15.44 -14.98
N GLY A 59 16.12 -15.95 -15.15
CA GLY A 59 16.67 -16.34 -16.43
C GLY A 59 16.63 -17.86 -16.59
N TYR A 60 16.19 -18.33 -17.75
CA TYR A 60 16.03 -19.75 -18.06
C TYR A 60 17.14 -20.24 -18.99
N ASN A 61 17.60 -21.47 -18.77
CA ASN A 61 18.70 -22.09 -19.52
C ASN A 61 20.01 -21.29 -19.43
N VAL A 62 20.23 -20.59 -18.31
CA VAL A 62 21.44 -19.80 -18.08
C VAL A 62 22.55 -20.73 -17.64
N ALA A 63 23.67 -20.72 -18.38
CA ALA A 63 24.91 -21.32 -17.92
C ALA A 63 25.49 -20.43 -16.81
N LEU A 64 25.64 -20.98 -15.60
CA LEU A 64 26.18 -20.22 -14.48
C LEU A 64 27.70 -20.09 -14.64
N ASP A 65 28.18 -18.91 -15.02
CA ASP A 65 29.60 -18.57 -14.90
C ASP A 65 29.86 -18.02 -13.49
N LEU A 66 30.61 -18.79 -12.69
CA LEU A 66 30.88 -18.51 -11.27
C LEU A 66 31.70 -17.23 -11.03
N LEU A 67 32.10 -16.51 -12.08
CA LEU A 67 33.01 -15.37 -12.00
C LEU A 67 32.34 -14.00 -12.06
N THR A 68 31.01 -13.91 -12.23
CA THR A 68 30.33 -12.60 -12.30
C THR A 68 29.85 -12.13 -10.93
N TYR A 69 30.52 -11.10 -10.41
CA TYR A 69 30.18 -10.39 -9.18
C TYR A 69 28.78 -9.77 -9.29
N MET A 70 27.80 -10.27 -8.53
CA MET A 70 26.50 -9.64 -8.40
C MET A 70 26.54 -8.54 -7.33
N PRO A 71 26.03 -7.33 -7.60
CA PRO A 71 25.98 -6.27 -6.61
C PRO A 71 25.12 -6.68 -5.39
N ILE A 72 25.67 -6.37 -4.21
CA ILE A 72 25.51 -7.04 -2.90
C ILE A 72 24.14 -6.81 -2.19
N THR A 73 23.07 -6.45 -2.90
CA THR A 73 21.82 -6.01 -2.23
C THR A 73 20.60 -6.87 -2.51
N GLY A 74 20.74 -7.94 -3.29
CA GLY A 74 19.69 -8.93 -3.57
C GLY A 74 20.09 -10.34 -3.13
N SER A 75 19.14 -11.27 -3.21
CA SER A 75 19.39 -12.71 -3.11
C SER A 75 19.42 -13.33 -4.50
N SER A 76 20.18 -14.41 -4.65
CA SER A 76 20.14 -15.22 -5.86
C SER A 76 20.09 -16.71 -5.53
N SER A 77 19.46 -17.47 -6.40
CA SER A 77 19.41 -18.94 -6.32
C SER A 77 19.44 -19.52 -7.72
N TYR A 78 20.09 -20.68 -7.86
CA TYR A 78 20.13 -21.42 -9.11
C TYR A 78 19.56 -22.81 -8.87
N LYS A 79 18.50 -23.16 -9.59
CA LYS A 79 17.85 -24.47 -9.48
C LYS A 79 17.27 -24.88 -10.81
N ASP A 80 17.53 -26.13 -11.21
CA ASP A 80 16.93 -26.76 -12.40
C ASP A 80 17.07 -25.92 -13.70
N GLY A 81 18.25 -25.31 -13.90
CA GLY A 81 18.53 -24.49 -15.09
C GLY A 81 17.96 -23.06 -15.04
N VAL A 82 17.37 -22.66 -13.91
CA VAL A 82 16.81 -21.32 -13.69
C VAL A 82 17.66 -20.55 -12.68
N LEU A 83 18.17 -19.40 -13.11
CA LEU A 83 18.79 -18.41 -12.22
C LEU A 83 17.72 -17.43 -11.77
N SER A 84 17.41 -17.39 -10.48
CA SER A 84 16.46 -16.46 -9.88
C SER A 84 17.20 -15.45 -9.02
N CYS A 85 17.00 -14.16 -9.29
CA CYS A 85 17.54 -13.04 -8.54
C CYS A 85 16.41 -12.19 -7.98
N THR A 86 16.48 -11.81 -6.72
CA THR A 86 15.42 -11.05 -6.05
C THR A 86 15.98 -9.84 -5.31
N TRP A 87 15.32 -8.70 -5.48
CA TRP A 87 15.62 -7.45 -4.77
C TRP A 87 14.36 -6.91 -4.12
N THR A 88 14.47 -6.38 -2.90
CA THR A 88 13.37 -5.70 -2.22
C THR A 88 13.66 -4.21 -2.20
N LEU A 89 13.03 -3.45 -3.09
CA LEU A 89 13.22 -2.01 -3.24
C LEU A 89 12.36 -1.29 -2.21
N ASN A 90 12.99 -0.48 -1.36
CA ASN A 90 12.32 0.40 -0.42
C ASN A 90 12.57 1.84 -0.83
N PHE A 91 11.57 2.72 -0.73
CA PHE A 91 11.67 4.14 -1.13
C PHE A 91 12.86 4.86 -0.47
N ASN A 92 13.18 4.53 0.79
CA ASN A 92 14.31 5.12 1.52
C ASN A 92 15.61 4.32 1.36
N GLY A 93 15.59 3.23 0.59
CA GLY A 93 16.74 2.36 0.37
C GLY A 93 17.68 2.90 -0.70
N ASN A 94 18.99 2.69 -0.53
CA ASN A 94 20.01 3.06 -1.53
C ASN A 94 19.86 2.33 -2.88
N ILE A 95 19.00 1.31 -2.92
CA ILE A 95 18.68 0.50 -4.10
C ILE A 95 17.42 0.97 -4.83
N TRP A 96 16.71 1.95 -4.28
CA TRP A 96 15.60 2.57 -4.98
C TRP A 96 16.11 3.20 -6.28
N PRO A 97 15.41 3.06 -7.43
CA PRO A 97 15.85 3.68 -8.66
C PRO A 97 15.99 5.20 -8.46
N LYS A 98 17.21 5.71 -8.62
CA LYS A 98 17.51 7.12 -8.37
C LYS A 98 16.67 8.00 -9.28
N GLY A 99 15.96 8.96 -8.68
CA GLY A 99 15.12 9.89 -9.43
C GLY A 99 13.80 9.29 -9.93
N ALA A 100 13.41 8.11 -9.44
CA ALA A 100 12.11 7.51 -9.72
C ALA A 100 11.14 7.69 -8.58
N ASP A 101 9.99 8.30 -8.83
CA ASP A 101 8.85 8.20 -7.93
C ASP A 101 7.89 7.13 -8.47
N MET A 102 8.11 5.88 -8.03
CA MET A 102 7.29 4.74 -8.45
C MET A 102 5.82 4.80 -7.95
N ILE A 103 5.48 5.79 -7.13
CA ILE A 103 4.12 5.99 -6.64
C ILE A 103 3.37 6.96 -7.56
N LYS A 104 4.04 7.98 -8.14
CA LYS A 104 3.39 9.11 -8.81
C LYS A 104 3.86 9.41 -10.24
N ASP A 105 5.11 9.12 -10.58
CA ASP A 105 5.76 9.56 -11.83
C ASP A 105 5.48 8.66 -13.05
N ILE A 106 4.52 9.06 -13.88
CA ILE A 106 4.15 8.34 -15.11
C ILE A 106 5.15 8.46 -16.27
N GLU A 107 6.25 9.21 -16.13
CA GLU A 107 7.19 9.42 -17.24
C GLU A 107 8.18 8.25 -17.42
N GLN A 108 8.21 7.30 -16.48
CA GLN A 108 9.21 6.24 -16.46
C GLN A 108 8.68 4.92 -16.99
N SER A 109 9.43 4.32 -17.92
CA SER A 109 9.14 2.99 -18.47
C SER A 109 10.06 1.93 -17.87
N ILE A 110 9.60 0.68 -17.90
CA ILE A 110 10.40 -0.49 -17.51
C ILE A 110 10.64 -1.32 -18.76
N THR A 111 11.92 -1.59 -19.03
CA THR A 111 12.35 -2.40 -20.18
C THR A 111 13.22 -3.55 -19.70
N LEU A 112 12.91 -4.75 -20.18
CA LEU A 112 13.77 -5.93 -20.02
C LEU A 112 14.68 -6.07 -21.22
N TYR A 113 15.92 -6.46 -20.95
CA TYR A 113 16.95 -6.69 -21.96
C TYR A 113 17.49 -8.12 -21.83
N HIS A 114 17.68 -8.79 -22.96
CA HIS A 114 18.38 -10.06 -23.07
C HIS A 114 19.15 -10.09 -24.38
N ASP A 115 20.48 -10.03 -24.33
CA ASP A 115 21.36 -9.82 -25.49
C ASP A 115 20.95 -8.59 -26.32
N SER A 116 20.63 -8.78 -27.60
CA SER A 116 20.13 -7.74 -28.51
C SER A 116 18.62 -7.55 -28.45
N LYS A 117 17.89 -8.37 -27.68
CA LYS A 117 16.44 -8.27 -27.53
C LYS A 117 16.10 -7.30 -26.41
N LYS A 118 15.10 -6.45 -26.67
CA LYS A 118 14.49 -5.57 -25.67
C LYS A 118 12.97 -5.67 -25.73
N VAL A 119 12.33 -5.68 -24.58
CA VAL A 119 10.88 -5.66 -24.46
C VAL A 119 10.51 -4.60 -23.43
N ILE A 120 9.69 -3.63 -23.84
CA ILE A 120 9.07 -2.68 -22.92
C ILE A 120 7.98 -3.44 -22.19
N VAL A 121 8.15 -3.63 -20.89
CA VAL A 121 7.23 -4.41 -20.07
C VAL A 121 6.24 -3.53 -19.32
N ALA A 122 6.61 -2.29 -19.03
CA ALA A 122 5.68 -1.24 -18.62
C ALA A 122 6.02 0.02 -19.40
N GLN A 123 5.06 0.58 -20.15
CA GLN A 123 5.30 1.83 -20.90
C GLN A 123 5.44 3.02 -19.96
N ASP A 124 4.81 2.92 -18.80
CA ASP A 124 4.82 3.89 -17.71
C ASP A 124 4.61 3.13 -16.38
N ILE A 125 4.96 3.75 -15.25
CA ILE A 125 4.84 3.09 -13.94
C ILE A 125 3.39 2.83 -13.50
N SER A 126 2.38 3.46 -14.12
CA SER A 126 0.98 3.25 -13.72
C SER A 126 0.50 1.82 -13.95
N GLN A 127 1.28 1.09 -14.75
CA GLN A 127 1.10 -0.32 -15.02
C GLN A 127 1.66 -1.21 -13.89
N LEU A 128 2.34 -0.66 -12.89
CA LEU A 128 2.80 -1.41 -11.73
C LEU A 128 1.81 -1.35 -10.56
N PRO A 129 1.66 -2.42 -9.77
CA PRO A 129 0.74 -2.44 -8.63
C PRO A 129 1.02 -1.37 -7.56
N ILE A 130 2.27 -0.90 -7.43
CA ILE A 130 2.67 0.08 -6.42
C ILE A 130 2.21 1.51 -6.77
N TYR A 131 1.98 1.81 -8.04
CA TYR A 131 1.55 3.13 -8.47
C TYR A 131 0.22 3.49 -7.80
N HIS A 132 0.16 4.68 -7.19
CA HIS A 132 -1.01 5.15 -6.44
C HIS A 132 -1.55 4.11 -5.44
N ALA A 133 -0.69 3.25 -4.89
CA ALA A 133 -1.06 2.15 -4.00
C ALA A 133 -2.24 1.29 -4.53
N GLN A 134 -2.32 1.08 -5.85
CA GLN A 134 -3.41 0.32 -6.49
C GLN A 134 -3.58 -1.09 -5.91
N TYR A 135 -2.49 -1.71 -5.47
CA TYR A 135 -2.47 -2.99 -4.80
C TYR A 135 -3.39 -3.05 -3.55
N LEU A 136 -3.75 -1.93 -2.91
CA LEU A 136 -4.68 -1.92 -1.77
C LEU A 136 -6.08 -2.38 -2.17
N LYS A 137 -6.48 -2.15 -3.42
CA LYS A 137 -7.79 -2.56 -3.96
C LYS A 137 -7.95 -4.07 -4.05
N CYS A 138 -6.85 -4.82 -3.94
CA CYS A 138 -6.82 -6.27 -4.03
C CYS A 138 -7.45 -6.98 -2.84
N CYS A 139 -7.30 -6.38 -1.66
CA CYS A 139 -7.54 -7.04 -0.38
C CYS A 139 -8.40 -6.20 0.57
N ASN A 140 -8.72 -4.97 0.19
CA ASN A 140 -9.39 -4.03 1.06
C ASN A 140 -10.46 -3.31 0.26
N LYS A 141 -11.59 -3.02 0.90
CA LYS A 141 -12.44 -1.92 0.47
C LYS A 141 -11.62 -0.63 0.56
N VAL A 142 -11.49 0.07 -0.56
CA VAL A 142 -10.81 1.37 -0.61
C VAL A 142 -11.80 2.50 -0.79
N HIS A 143 -11.46 3.63 -0.19
CA HIS A 143 -12.20 4.88 -0.24
C HIS A 143 -11.29 5.95 -0.84
N GLY A 144 -11.87 6.91 -1.54
CA GLY A 144 -11.12 8.02 -2.14
C GLY A 144 -11.28 8.12 -3.65
N ASN A 145 -10.28 8.69 -4.31
CA ASN A 145 -10.36 9.10 -5.71
C ASN A 145 -8.98 9.03 -6.40
N GLU A 146 -8.80 9.71 -7.53
CA GLU A 146 -7.54 9.69 -8.29
C GLU A 146 -6.37 10.39 -7.58
N ARG A 147 -6.59 11.01 -6.42
CA ARG A 147 -5.61 11.85 -5.70
C ARG A 147 -5.15 11.26 -4.38
N PHE A 148 -5.95 10.35 -3.81
CA PHE A 148 -5.67 9.67 -2.56
C PHE A 148 -6.47 8.37 -2.46
N LEU A 149 -5.97 7.44 -1.65
CA LEU A 149 -6.69 6.24 -1.21
C LEU A 149 -6.65 6.12 0.30
N LEU A 150 -7.78 5.74 0.87
CA LEU A 150 -7.96 5.42 2.27
C LEU A 150 -8.48 3.99 2.38
N SER A 151 -7.89 3.18 3.26
CA SER A 151 -8.38 1.83 3.57
C SER A 151 -8.42 1.61 5.08
N PHE A 152 -9.33 0.74 5.52
CA PHE A 152 -9.50 0.36 6.91
C PHE A 152 -9.34 -1.16 7.07
N ASP A 153 -8.44 -1.60 7.95
CA ASP A 153 -8.26 -3.01 8.31
C ASP A 153 -8.66 -3.21 9.78
N LYS A 154 -9.78 -3.91 10.01
CA LYS A 154 -10.23 -4.25 11.36
C LYS A 154 -9.71 -5.61 11.77
N THR A 155 -8.96 -5.63 12.86
CA THR A 155 -8.54 -6.85 13.56
C THR A 155 -9.40 -7.05 14.81
N GLU A 156 -9.19 -8.15 15.54
CA GLU A 156 -9.88 -8.41 16.81
C GLU A 156 -9.65 -7.34 17.89
N LYS A 157 -8.56 -6.56 17.78
CA LYS A 157 -8.12 -5.64 18.84
C LYS A 157 -8.12 -4.17 18.44
N GLN A 158 -8.08 -3.89 17.14
CA GLN A 158 -7.82 -2.54 16.65
C GLN A 158 -8.33 -2.36 15.23
N ILE A 159 -8.56 -1.09 14.87
CA ILE A 159 -8.80 -0.64 13.51
C ILE A 159 -7.52 0.04 13.02
N ARG A 160 -7.05 -0.37 11.85
CA ARG A 160 -5.87 0.17 11.18
C ARG A 160 -6.33 1.02 10.01
N TYR A 161 -5.79 2.23 9.93
CA TYR A 161 -6.09 3.20 8.90
C TYR A 161 -4.84 3.36 8.04
N ARG A 162 -5.01 3.38 6.73
CA ARG A 162 -3.95 3.72 5.78
C ARG A 162 -4.46 4.75 4.79
N LEU A 163 -3.85 5.91 4.79
CA LEU A 163 -4.13 7.01 3.88
C LEU A 163 -2.89 7.26 3.02
N TYR A 164 -3.01 7.05 1.71
CA TYR A 164 -2.01 7.42 0.72
C TYR A 164 -2.53 8.62 -0.06
N TYR A 165 -1.71 9.63 -0.26
CA TYR A 165 -2.08 10.84 -0.99
C TYR A 165 -0.87 11.39 -1.73
N TRP A 166 -1.06 11.72 -3.00
CA TRP A 166 0.05 12.07 -3.90
C TRP A 166 -0.09 13.42 -4.57
N LYS A 167 -1.30 13.98 -4.62
CA LYS A 167 -1.55 15.32 -5.19
C LYS A 167 -1.66 16.43 -4.13
N TYR A 168 -1.75 16.04 -2.86
CA TYR A 168 -1.95 16.94 -1.72
C TYR A 168 -0.76 16.95 -0.76
N SER A 169 0.44 16.61 -1.23
CA SER A 169 1.64 16.47 -0.38
C SER A 169 2.05 17.73 0.36
N ASP A 170 1.47 18.89 0.02
CA ASP A 170 1.71 20.18 0.69
C ASP A 170 0.59 20.58 1.67
N ASN A 171 -0.48 19.80 1.78
CA ASN A 171 -1.56 20.04 2.75
C ASN A 171 -1.66 18.93 3.78
N ASP A 172 -1.97 19.31 5.02
CA ASP A 172 -2.43 18.35 6.02
C ASP A 172 -3.75 17.72 5.57
N MET A 173 -3.89 16.42 5.83
CA MET A 173 -5.08 15.67 5.44
C MET A 173 -5.91 15.34 6.67
N THR A 174 -7.21 15.62 6.62
CA THR A 174 -8.12 15.32 7.73
C THR A 174 -9.15 14.29 7.28
N VAL A 175 -9.25 13.19 8.02
CA VAL A 175 -10.27 12.16 7.85
C VAL A 175 -11.31 12.32 8.95
N THR A 176 -12.56 12.56 8.57
CA THR A 176 -13.69 12.71 9.49
C THR A 176 -14.72 11.64 9.24
N LEU A 177 -15.09 10.92 10.30
CA LEU A 177 -16.08 9.84 10.31
C LEU A 177 -17.24 10.29 11.20
N THR A 178 -18.40 10.56 10.61
CA THR A 178 -19.58 11.08 11.32
C THR A 178 -20.63 9.99 11.49
N ARG A 179 -21.06 9.70 12.72
CA ARG A 179 -22.16 8.76 12.99
C ARG A 179 -23.51 9.40 12.71
N LYS A 180 -24.55 8.57 12.58
CA LYS A 180 -25.95 9.02 12.41
C LYS A 180 -26.46 9.90 13.56
N ASP A 181 -25.90 9.77 14.76
CA ASP A 181 -26.21 10.62 15.92
C ASP A 181 -25.49 11.99 15.91
N GLY A 182 -24.65 12.26 14.90
CA GLY A 182 -23.89 13.49 14.74
C GLY A 182 -22.51 13.48 15.42
N SER A 183 -22.18 12.46 16.21
CA SER A 183 -20.86 12.32 16.81
C SER A 183 -19.80 12.08 15.74
N LYS A 184 -18.63 12.72 15.87
CA LYS A 184 -17.55 12.64 14.88
C LYS A 184 -16.29 12.07 15.50
N LEU A 185 -15.65 11.17 14.75
CA LEU A 185 -14.27 10.74 14.96
C LEU A 185 -13.42 11.39 13.87
N GLN A 186 -12.45 12.20 14.25
CA GLN A 186 -11.60 12.97 13.32
C GLN A 186 -10.14 12.62 13.53
N PHE A 187 -9.41 12.38 12.44
CA PHE A 187 -7.98 12.16 12.44
C PHE A 187 -7.30 13.18 11.53
N GLU A 188 -6.34 13.91 12.06
CA GLU A 188 -5.56 14.90 11.34
C GLU A 188 -4.17 14.34 11.11
N CYS A 189 -3.82 14.13 9.85
CA CYS A 189 -2.48 13.76 9.46
C CYS A 189 -1.67 14.99 9.07
N PHE A 190 -0.74 15.34 9.94
CA PHE A 190 0.19 16.44 9.73
C PHE A 190 1.40 15.95 8.94
N LEU A 191 1.70 16.60 7.81
CA LEU A 191 2.72 16.14 6.84
C LEU A 191 4.11 15.83 7.41
N LYS A 192 4.46 16.49 8.52
CA LYS A 192 5.78 16.40 9.17
C LYS A 192 5.68 16.05 10.65
N GLN A 193 4.50 15.72 11.15
CA GLN A 193 4.30 15.35 12.55
C GLN A 193 3.54 14.01 12.62
N ASP A 194 2.98 13.73 13.77
CA ASP A 194 2.20 12.54 14.01
C ASP A 194 0.73 12.74 13.61
N VAL A 195 -0.06 11.68 13.66
CA VAL A 195 -1.51 11.72 13.51
C VAL A 195 -2.14 12.17 14.83
N ARG A 196 -3.05 13.16 14.77
CA ARG A 196 -3.87 13.56 15.91
C ARG A 196 -5.29 13.05 15.80
N GLY A 197 -5.90 12.70 16.91
CA GLY A 197 -7.24 12.14 16.97
C GLY A 197 -8.17 12.95 17.86
N TYR A 198 -9.40 13.15 17.41
CA TYR A 198 -10.44 13.86 18.17
C TYR A 198 -11.77 13.12 18.10
N ILE A 199 -12.51 13.15 19.19
CA ILE A 199 -13.94 12.83 19.20
C ILE A 199 -14.71 14.09 19.54
N SER A 200 -15.78 14.36 18.80
CA SER A 200 -16.71 15.45 19.11
C SER A 200 -18.15 15.00 19.10
N ASN A 201 -18.96 15.56 20.00
CA ASN A 201 -20.41 15.39 20.06
C ASN A 201 -21.05 16.72 20.47
N GLY A 202 -21.70 17.40 19.52
CA GLY A 202 -22.21 18.76 19.72
C GLY A 202 -21.08 19.75 20.01
N ASN A 203 -21.11 20.39 21.19
CA ASN A 203 -20.11 21.37 21.63
C ASN A 203 -18.95 20.75 22.41
N GLU A 204 -19.03 19.46 22.73
CA GLU A 204 -17.96 18.78 23.44
C GLU A 204 -16.97 18.17 22.44
N GLN A 205 -15.68 18.34 22.73
CA GLN A 205 -14.58 17.74 21.97
C GLN A 205 -13.52 17.24 22.94
N ILE A 206 -13.02 16.03 22.69
CA ILE A 206 -11.92 15.43 23.43
C ILE A 206 -10.85 14.96 22.46
N ALA A 207 -9.59 15.10 22.87
CA ALA A 207 -8.47 14.51 22.17
C ALA A 207 -8.35 13.02 22.53
N VAL A 208 -8.02 12.19 21.55
CA VAL A 208 -7.81 10.74 21.70
C VAL A 208 -6.42 10.30 21.22
N ASP A 209 -5.47 11.24 21.11
CA ASP A 209 -4.09 10.97 20.67
C ASP A 209 -3.43 9.85 21.50
N GLN A 210 -3.67 9.85 22.81
CA GLN A 210 -3.12 8.83 23.73
C GLN A 210 -3.70 7.42 23.51
N GLN A 211 -4.77 7.29 22.73
CA GLN A 211 -5.39 6.00 22.39
C GLN A 211 -4.97 5.51 21.01
N ILE A 212 -4.24 6.33 20.24
CA ILE A 212 -3.61 5.90 18.99
C ILE A 212 -2.43 5.00 19.36
N THR A 213 -2.52 3.71 19.04
CA THR A 213 -1.55 2.69 19.49
C THR A 213 -0.33 2.61 18.58
N GLN A 214 -0.49 3.02 17.33
CA GLN A 214 0.55 3.08 16.32
C GLN A 214 0.23 4.25 15.41
N SER A 215 1.25 4.99 15.00
CA SER A 215 1.10 6.08 14.06
C SER A 215 2.40 6.29 13.31
N THR A 216 2.29 6.60 12.03
CA THR A 216 3.43 6.82 11.16
C THR A 216 3.01 7.74 10.03
N VAL A 217 3.75 8.84 9.88
CA VAL A 217 3.67 9.73 8.72
C VAL A 217 4.96 9.62 7.94
N ASN A 218 4.82 9.33 6.65
CA ASN A 218 5.90 8.92 5.77
C ASN A 218 5.98 9.88 4.58
N ASN A 219 7.04 10.70 4.56
CA ASN A 219 7.42 11.62 3.47
C ASN A 219 6.31 12.54 2.97
N ALA A 220 5.33 12.88 3.82
CA ALA A 220 4.15 13.64 3.40
C ALA A 220 3.33 12.98 2.28
N GLU A 221 3.38 11.64 2.19
CA GLU A 221 2.72 10.84 1.14
C GLU A 221 1.81 9.76 1.71
N MET A 222 2.11 9.29 2.92
CA MET A 222 1.34 8.27 3.58
C MET A 222 1.20 8.56 5.06
N CYS A 223 -0.02 8.37 5.56
CA CYS A 223 -0.33 8.33 6.98
C CYS A 223 -0.92 6.97 7.30
N SER A 224 -0.42 6.35 8.35
CA SER A 224 -1.02 5.14 8.89
C SER A 224 -1.12 5.25 10.39
N TRP A 225 -2.25 4.85 10.95
CA TRP A 225 -2.47 4.87 12.38
C TRP A 225 -3.40 3.74 12.79
N ALA A 226 -3.31 3.32 14.06
CA ALA A 226 -4.16 2.28 14.62
C ALA A 226 -4.82 2.76 15.90
N THR A 227 -6.06 2.36 16.10
CA THR A 227 -6.86 2.71 17.28
C THR A 227 -7.52 1.46 17.88
N PRO A 228 -7.84 1.46 19.17
CA PRO A 228 -8.73 0.45 19.73
C PRO A 228 -10.10 0.50 19.07
N LEU A 229 -10.85 -0.60 19.16
CA LEU A 229 -12.22 -0.69 18.62
C LEU A 229 -13.16 0.36 19.23
N VAL A 230 -12.95 0.71 20.50
CA VAL A 230 -13.70 1.75 21.22
C VAL A 230 -12.74 2.86 21.60
N LEU A 231 -13.03 4.08 21.16
CA LEU A 231 -12.27 5.27 21.50
C LEU A 231 -13.07 6.18 22.44
N GLY A 232 -12.37 6.96 23.25
CA GLY A 232 -12.92 8.05 24.05
C GLY A 232 -12.77 7.85 25.56
N ASN A 233 -13.67 8.44 26.33
CA ASN A 233 -13.62 8.40 27.79
C ASN A 233 -15.04 8.26 28.37
N SER A 234 -15.18 8.46 29.69
CA SER A 234 -16.47 8.34 30.37
C SER A 234 -17.52 9.37 29.96
N ARG A 235 -17.14 10.43 29.24
CA ARG A 235 -18.06 11.49 28.78
C ARG A 235 -18.51 11.25 27.34
N ILE A 236 -17.56 10.97 26.45
CA ILE A 236 -17.82 10.73 25.04
C ILE A 236 -17.02 9.53 24.60
N SER A 237 -17.68 8.56 23.96
CA SER A 237 -17.03 7.40 23.38
C SER A 237 -17.68 7.00 22.06
N ILE A 238 -16.89 6.38 21.19
CA ILE A 238 -17.33 5.84 19.91
C ILE A 238 -16.83 4.40 19.83
N ASP A 239 -17.77 3.45 19.71
CA ASP A 239 -17.46 2.10 19.24
C ASP A 239 -17.40 2.12 17.71
N ALA A 240 -16.18 2.11 17.19
CA ALA A 240 -15.90 2.18 15.77
C ALA A 240 -16.04 0.81 15.07
N SER A 241 -16.19 -0.28 15.84
CA SER A 241 -16.24 -1.64 15.30
C SER A 241 -17.61 -2.05 14.74
N THR A 242 -18.68 -1.39 15.20
CA THR A 242 -20.08 -1.66 14.84
C THR A 242 -20.82 -0.44 14.28
N SER A 243 -20.14 0.69 14.11
CA SER A 243 -20.76 1.93 13.64
C SER A 243 -20.64 2.07 12.13
N ASP A 244 -21.70 2.57 11.51
CA ASP A 244 -21.67 3.14 10.17
C ASP A 244 -21.32 4.64 10.26
N PHE A 245 -20.52 5.11 9.31
CA PHE A 245 -20.05 6.49 9.28
C PHE A 245 -20.28 7.14 7.92
N ASP A 246 -20.61 8.42 7.93
CA ASP A 246 -20.40 9.30 6.79
C ASP A 246 -18.94 9.75 6.83
N LEU A 247 -18.16 9.29 5.84
CA LEU A 247 -16.77 9.61 5.65
C LEU A 247 -16.64 10.93 4.89
N GLN A 248 -15.79 11.82 5.40
CA GLN A 248 -15.32 13.02 4.71
C GLN A 248 -13.81 13.11 4.79
N VAL A 249 -13.18 13.56 3.71
CA VAL A 249 -11.73 13.82 3.68
C VAL A 249 -11.50 15.27 3.25
N PHE A 250 -10.62 15.96 3.96
CA PHE A 250 -10.24 17.34 3.71
C PHE A 250 -8.74 17.43 3.40
N ALA A 251 -8.39 18.32 2.48
CA ALA A 251 -7.02 18.80 2.27
C ALA A 251 -6.94 20.24 2.82
N GLY A 252 -6.30 20.41 3.98
CA GLY A 252 -6.45 21.62 4.79
C GLY A 252 -7.92 21.82 5.19
N SER A 253 -8.51 22.95 4.80
CA SER A 253 -9.92 23.26 5.05
C SER A 253 -10.88 22.87 3.92
N ILE A 254 -10.37 22.34 2.81
CA ILE A 254 -11.16 22.09 1.61
C ILE A 254 -11.65 20.63 1.61
N PRO A 255 -12.97 20.36 1.57
CA PRO A 255 -13.47 19.00 1.41
C PRO A 255 -13.12 18.46 0.02
N VAL A 256 -12.49 17.29 -0.04
CA VAL A 256 -12.04 16.65 -1.29
C VAL A 256 -12.74 15.31 -1.56
N TYR A 257 -13.46 14.78 -0.57
CA TYR A 257 -14.20 13.53 -0.68
C TYR A 257 -15.33 13.44 0.34
N ASN A 258 -16.40 12.75 -0.05
CA ASN A 258 -17.46 12.31 0.85
C ASN A 258 -18.00 10.94 0.40
N GLU A 259 -18.37 10.11 1.36
CA GLU A 259 -19.04 8.83 1.15
C GLU A 259 -19.93 8.53 2.35
N GLN A 260 -21.13 8.00 2.13
CA GLN A 260 -22.10 7.67 3.18
C GLN A 260 -22.08 6.18 3.52
N ASP A 261 -22.55 5.85 4.73
CA ASP A 261 -22.72 4.47 5.21
C ASP A 261 -21.44 3.62 5.08
N VAL A 262 -20.29 4.19 5.44
CA VAL A 262 -18.99 3.53 5.47
C VAL A 262 -18.82 2.74 6.77
N THR A 263 -18.56 1.46 6.63
CA THR A 263 -18.13 0.57 7.71
C THR A 263 -16.61 0.47 7.74
N LEU A 264 -16.03 0.40 8.95
CA LEU A 264 -14.57 0.31 9.13
C LEU A 264 -14.09 -1.15 9.16
N ASN A 265 -14.43 -1.90 8.12
CA ASN A 265 -14.00 -3.28 7.90
C ASN A 265 -13.41 -3.44 6.49
N ASN A 266 -12.61 -4.49 6.32
CA ASN A 266 -12.13 -4.92 5.00
C ASN A 266 -13.25 -5.56 4.17
#